data_AF-A0A848ELX5-F1
#
_entry.id   AF-A0A848ELX5-F1
#
_cell.length_a   1.000
_cell.length_b   1.000
_cell.length_c   1.000
_cell.angle_alpha   90.00
_cell.angle_beta   90.00
_cell.angle_gamma   90.00
#
_symmetry.space_group_name_H-M   'P 1'
#
loop_
_entity.id
_entity.type
_entity.pdbx_description
1 polymer ?
#
loop_
_entity_poly.entity_id
_entity_poly.type
_entity_poly.pdbx_seq_one_letter_code
_entity_poly.pdbx_strand_id
1 'polypeptide(L)'
;MLLVTALVIFILKKAGLFDYRNSEYLSKVKGLAEDRYREFALFVSLSATSGSLYFSEILGWTPCKLCWLQRIFIYPLPVLLLTSLVLDKRDVQDYVLPLSLIGLAIAIYHYPVQLTAMTSSGCSAVATSCDMTYTRMYGYITVPMMAITSLSTVIYLMLLGDDDLM
;
A
#
# COMPACT_ATOMS: atom_id res chain seq x y z
N MET A 1 3.57 6.00 8.18
CA MET A 1 3.26 6.12 9.63
C MET A 1 2.34 5.02 10.12
N LEU A 2 1.23 4.69 9.44
CA LEU A 2 0.33 3.58 9.84
C LEU A 2 1.00 2.19 9.87
N LEU A 3 1.95 1.93 8.97
CA LEU A 3 2.75 0.71 8.97
C LEU A 3 3.71 0.61 10.15
N VAL A 4 4.35 1.73 10.50
CA VAL A 4 5.25 1.78 11.65
C VAL A 4 4.43 1.60 12.92
N THR A 5 3.26 2.20 13.02
CA THR A 5 2.37 1.99 14.17
C THR A 5 1.81 0.57 14.21
N ALA A 6 1.42 -0.04 13.10
CA ALA A 6 0.91 -1.42 13.07
C ALA A 6 2.02 -2.45 13.39
N LEU A 7 3.23 -2.23 12.88
CA LEU A 7 4.39 -3.07 13.12
C LEU A 7 4.93 -2.88 14.55
N VAL A 8 4.87 -1.66 15.10
CA VAL A 8 5.14 -1.37 16.51
C VAL A 8 4.07 -2.01 17.41
N ILE A 9 2.79 -1.91 17.07
CA ILE A 9 1.70 -2.56 17.83
C ILE A 9 1.86 -4.09 17.80
N PHE A 10 2.24 -4.66 16.65
CA PHE A 10 2.52 -6.10 16.50
C PHE A 10 3.73 -6.54 17.34
N ILE A 11 4.82 -5.76 17.34
CA ILE A 11 6.01 -6.01 18.16
C ILE A 11 5.70 -5.84 19.65
N LEU A 12 4.96 -4.80 20.05
CA LEU A 12 4.54 -4.55 21.43
C LEU A 12 3.58 -5.63 21.96
N LYS A 13 2.68 -6.14 21.11
CA LYS A 13 1.81 -7.30 21.39
C LYS A 13 2.65 -8.57 21.62
N LYS A 14 3.65 -8.82 20.78
CA LYS A 14 4.55 -9.97 20.90
C LYS A 14 5.48 -9.86 22.13
N ALA A 15 5.84 -8.65 22.52
CA ALA A 15 6.66 -8.35 23.70
C ALA A 15 5.87 -8.35 25.02
N GLY A 16 4.55 -8.57 25.00
CA GLY A 16 3.72 -8.64 26.20
C GLY A 16 3.55 -7.33 26.98
N LEU A 17 3.96 -6.19 26.40
CA LEU A 17 3.96 -4.88 27.08
C LEU A 17 2.65 -4.08 26.90
N PHE A 18 1.74 -4.53 26.03
CA PHE A 18 0.53 -3.78 25.69
C PHE A 18 -0.68 -4.72 25.62
N ASP A 19 -1.50 -4.73 26.69
CA ASP A 19 -2.74 -5.50 26.75
C ASP A 19 -3.89 -4.73 26.08
N TYR A 20 -4.09 -5.01 24.78
CA TYR A 20 -5.14 -4.45 23.92
C TYR A 20 -6.56 -4.90 24.29
N ARG A 21 -6.69 -5.92 25.15
CA ARG A 21 -7.90 -6.72 25.36
C ARG A 21 -8.98 -6.06 26.26
N ASN A 22 -8.73 -4.89 26.85
CA ASN A 22 -9.60 -4.30 27.89
C ASN A 22 -10.25 -2.95 27.54
N SER A 23 -10.22 -2.50 26.28
CA SER A 23 -10.85 -1.24 25.87
C SER A 23 -12.09 -1.50 25.01
N GLU A 24 -13.26 -1.20 25.56
CA GLU A 24 -14.57 -1.24 24.86
C GLU A 24 -14.57 -0.41 23.55
N TYR A 25 -13.71 0.61 23.47
CA TYR A 25 -13.58 1.44 22.28
C TYR A 25 -12.89 0.69 21.13
N LEU A 26 -11.87 -0.11 21.44
CA LEU A 26 -11.12 -0.88 20.43
C LEU A 26 -11.96 -2.00 19.83
N SER A 27 -12.84 -2.64 20.61
CA SER A 27 -13.77 -3.64 20.07
C SER A 27 -14.82 -3.01 19.14
N LYS A 28 -15.35 -1.83 19.47
CA LYS A 28 -16.25 -1.07 18.58
C LYS A 28 -15.57 -0.64 17.29
N VAL A 29 -14.35 -0.11 17.37
CA VAL A 29 -13.58 0.31 16.18
C VAL A 29 -13.21 -0.90 15.31
N LYS A 30 -12.84 -2.02 15.92
CA LYS A 30 -12.55 -3.26 15.20
C LYS A 30 -13.79 -3.77 14.46
N GLY A 31 -14.95 -3.85 15.12
CA GLY A 31 -16.20 -4.25 14.48
C GLY A 31 -16.59 -3.35 13.31
N LEU A 32 -16.47 -2.03 13.46
CA LEU A 32 -16.74 -1.10 12.35
C LEU A 32 -15.78 -1.28 11.16
N ALA A 33 -14.51 -1.60 11.44
CA ALA A 33 -13.50 -1.84 10.42
C ALA A 33 -13.72 -3.18 9.71
N GLU A 34 -14.15 -4.23 10.43
CA GLU A 34 -14.52 -5.54 9.89
C GLU A 34 -15.80 -5.46 9.05
N ASP A 35 -16.79 -4.67 9.46
CA ASP A 35 -18.02 -4.50 8.68
C ASP A 35 -17.78 -3.75 7.36
N ARG A 36 -16.79 -2.85 7.31
CA ARG A 36 -16.58 -1.87 6.23
C ARG A 36 -15.19 -1.92 5.59
N TYR A 37 -14.49 -3.06 5.70
CA TYR A 37 -13.10 -3.18 5.27
C TYR A 37 -12.92 -2.93 3.76
N ARG A 38 -13.89 -3.36 2.94
CA ARG A 38 -13.89 -3.22 1.47
C ARG A 38 -13.93 -1.75 1.06
N GLU A 39 -14.77 -0.95 1.72
CA GLU A 39 -14.91 0.49 1.48
C GLU A 39 -13.65 1.25 1.88
N PHE A 40 -13.06 0.91 3.03
CA PHE A 40 -11.80 1.51 3.46
C PHE A 40 -10.66 1.16 2.50
N ALA A 41 -10.56 -0.10 2.06
CA ALA A 41 -9.55 -0.52 1.10
C ALA A 41 -9.74 0.16 -0.27
N LEU A 42 -10.99 0.33 -0.71
CA LEU A 42 -11.31 1.07 -1.93
C LEU A 42 -10.82 2.52 -1.81
N PHE A 43 -11.11 3.20 -0.70
CA PHE A 43 -10.68 4.57 -0.50
C PHE A 43 -9.15 4.72 -0.53
N VAL A 44 -8.43 3.80 0.12
CA VAL A 44 -6.96 3.78 0.13
C VAL A 44 -6.38 3.50 -1.27
N SER A 45 -6.95 2.54 -2.01
CA SER A 45 -6.48 2.21 -3.37
C SER A 45 -6.79 3.30 -4.39
N LEU A 46 -7.94 3.98 -4.26
CA LEU A 46 -8.31 5.14 -5.08
C LEU A 46 -7.38 6.32 -4.82
N SER A 47 -7.08 6.62 -3.55
CA SER A 47 -6.16 7.71 -3.20
C SER A 47 -4.73 7.41 -3.69
N ALA A 48 -4.26 6.17 -3.59
CA ALA A 48 -2.98 5.75 -4.16
C ALA A 48 -2.92 5.90 -5.69
N THR A 49 -3.97 5.48 -6.39
CA THR A 49 -4.06 5.58 -7.86
C THR A 49 -4.15 7.03 -8.31
N SER A 50 -4.98 7.83 -7.65
CA SER A 50 -5.16 9.26 -7.93
C SER A 50 -3.87 10.04 -7.68
N GLY A 51 -3.18 9.79 -6.56
CA GLY A 51 -1.87 10.39 -6.29
C GLY A 51 -0.83 10.02 -7.35
N SER A 52 -0.80 8.76 -7.76
CA SER A 52 0.09 8.28 -8.83
C SER A 52 -0.16 8.97 -10.17
N LEU A 53 -1.43 9.18 -10.53
CA LEU A 53 -1.83 9.92 -11.75
C LEU A 53 -1.53 11.41 -11.64
N TYR A 54 -1.78 12.02 -10.48
CA TYR A 54 -1.50 13.44 -10.23
C TYR A 54 -0.02 13.77 -10.47
N PHE A 55 0.88 12.92 -9.97
CA PHE A 55 2.32 13.08 -10.19
C PHE A 55 2.72 12.95 -11.67
N SER A 56 2.01 12.12 -12.44
CA SER A 56 2.30 11.90 -13.87
C SER A 56 1.79 13.05 -14.75
N GLU A 57 0.50 13.38 -14.60
CA GLU A 57 -0.22 14.23 -15.55
C GLU A 57 -0.14 15.71 -15.18
N ILE A 58 -0.12 16.04 -13.89
CA ILE A 58 -0.12 17.44 -13.43
C ILE A 58 1.30 17.93 -13.13
N LEU A 59 2.10 17.13 -12.44
CA LEU A 59 3.50 17.50 -12.12
C LEU A 59 4.51 17.10 -13.21
N GLY A 60 4.08 16.32 -14.21
CA GLY A 60 4.92 15.91 -15.33
C GLY A 60 6.07 14.97 -14.95
N TRP A 61 5.98 14.25 -13.84
CA TRP A 61 7.03 13.32 -13.43
C TRP A 61 6.95 12.04 -14.25
N THR A 62 7.97 11.81 -15.06
CA THR A 62 8.11 10.59 -15.86
C THR A 62 8.41 9.40 -14.95
N PRO A 63 7.55 8.36 -14.92
CA PRO A 63 7.77 7.20 -14.07
C PRO A 63 8.98 6.40 -14.55
N CYS A 64 9.78 5.90 -13.62
CA CYS A 64 10.82 4.94 -13.92
C CYS A 64 10.23 3.54 -14.17
N LYS A 65 11.04 2.59 -14.66
CA LYS A 65 10.59 1.21 -14.93
C LYS A 65 10.01 0.51 -13.69
N LEU A 66 10.62 0.71 -12.52
CA LEU A 66 10.12 0.14 -11.26
C LEU A 66 8.79 0.76 -10.82
N CYS A 67 8.65 2.09 -10.90
CA CYS A 67 7.38 2.77 -10.66
C CYS A 67 6.28 2.28 -11.61
N TRP A 68 6.62 2.03 -12.87
CA TRP A 68 5.66 1.55 -13.86
C TRP A 68 5.21 0.11 -13.55
N LEU A 69 6.14 -0.78 -13.19
CA LEU A 69 5.84 -2.10 -12.66
C LEU A 69 4.92 -2.01 -11.44
N GLN A 70 5.18 -1.08 -10.52
CA GLN A 70 4.33 -0.89 -9.35
C GLN A 70 2.91 -0.40 -9.71
N ARG A 71 2.76 0.47 -10.72
CA ARG A 71 1.45 0.93 -11.22
C ARG A 71 0.60 -0.22 -11.77
N ILE A 72 1.20 -1.21 -12.43
CA ILE A 72 0.48 -2.38 -12.95
C ILE A 72 -0.25 -3.14 -11.82
N PHE A 73 0.36 -3.23 -10.64
CA PHE A 73 -0.25 -3.93 -9.50
C PHE A 73 -1.22 -3.05 -8.69
N ILE A 74 -1.07 -1.72 -8.72
CA ILE A 74 -1.92 -0.78 -7.97
C ILE A 74 -3.21 -0.44 -8.73
N TYR A 75 -3.14 -0.17 -10.04
CA TYR A 75 -4.27 0.37 -10.80
C TYR A 75 -5.48 -0.58 -10.91
N PRO A 76 -5.32 -1.91 -10.93
CA PRO A 76 -6.46 -2.82 -10.90
C PRO A 76 -7.18 -2.86 -9.55
N LEU A 77 -6.50 -2.57 -8.44
CA LEU A 77 -7.06 -2.67 -7.08
C LEU A 77 -8.36 -1.87 -6.88
N PRO A 78 -8.46 -0.57 -7.22
CA PRO A 78 -9.70 0.18 -7.05
C PRO A 78 -10.83 -0.39 -7.92
N VAL A 79 -10.52 -0.93 -9.11
CA VAL A 79 -11.52 -1.56 -9.98
C VAL A 79 -12.04 -2.83 -9.33
N LEU A 80 -11.14 -3.72 -8.87
CA LEU A 80 -11.52 -4.98 -8.21
C LEU A 80 -12.36 -4.73 -6.95
N LEU A 81 -11.93 -3.79 -6.10
CA LEU A 81 -12.64 -3.44 -4.86
C LEU A 81 -13.98 -2.75 -5.13
N LEU A 82 -14.07 -1.92 -6.17
CA LEU A 82 -15.34 -1.32 -6.57
C LEU A 82 -16.30 -2.39 -7.10
N THR A 83 -15.82 -3.31 -7.94
CA THR A 83 -16.65 -4.39 -8.47
C THR A 83 -17.14 -5.33 -7.38
N SER A 84 -16.32 -5.61 -6.36
CA SER A 84 -16.73 -6.47 -5.25
C SER A 84 -17.81 -5.82 -4.38
N LEU A 85 -17.77 -4.50 -4.20
CA LEU A 85 -18.82 -3.74 -3.50
C LEU A 85 -20.13 -3.69 -4.30
N VAL A 86 -20.05 -3.48 -5.62
CA VAL A 86 -21.25 -3.37 -6.48
C VAL A 86 -21.93 -4.73 -6.67
N LEU A 87 -21.15 -5.80 -6.82
CA LEU A 87 -21.66 -7.15 -7.07
C LEU A 87 -21.84 -7.98 -5.78
N ASP A 88 -21.54 -7.38 -4.61
CA ASP A 88 -21.46 -8.01 -3.29
C ASP A 88 -20.72 -9.37 -3.30
N LYS A 89 -19.58 -9.38 -3.99
CA LYS A 89 -18.71 -10.54 -4.14
C LYS A 89 -17.69 -10.58 -2.99
N ARG A 90 -17.60 -11.74 -2.32
CA ARG A 90 -16.70 -11.95 -1.17
C ARG A 90 -15.34 -12.54 -1.55
N ASP A 91 -15.20 -13.06 -2.76
CA ASP A 91 -13.96 -13.66 -3.30
C ASP A 91 -12.90 -12.62 -3.72
N VAL A 92 -13.08 -11.34 -3.37
CA VAL A 92 -12.16 -10.26 -3.79
C VAL A 92 -10.77 -10.38 -3.15
N GLN A 93 -10.69 -10.98 -1.96
CA GLN A 93 -9.43 -11.17 -1.23
C GLN A 93 -8.44 -12.04 -2.00
N ASP A 94 -8.91 -13.08 -2.68
CA ASP A 94 -8.10 -14.00 -3.49
C ASP A 94 -7.32 -13.30 -4.61
N TYR A 95 -7.85 -12.18 -5.10
CA TYR A 95 -7.21 -11.40 -6.17
C TYR A 95 -6.45 -10.20 -5.62
N VAL A 96 -7.00 -9.49 -4.63
CA VAL A 96 -6.41 -8.26 -4.10
C VAL A 96 -5.15 -8.54 -3.28
N LEU A 97 -5.13 -9.62 -2.48
CA LEU A 97 -3.97 -9.97 -1.66
C LEU A 97 -2.70 -10.27 -2.48
N PRO A 98 -2.70 -11.20 -3.46
CA PRO A 98 -1.49 -11.49 -4.24
C PRO A 98 -1.01 -10.28 -5.05
N LEU A 99 -1.92 -9.51 -5.66
CA LEU A 99 -1.57 -8.29 -6.38
C LEU A 99 -0.89 -7.28 -5.45
N SER A 100 -1.47 -7.05 -4.27
CA SER A 100 -0.95 -6.09 -3.29
C SER A 100 0.40 -6.53 -2.72
N LEU A 101 0.60 -7.83 -2.49
CA LEU A 101 1.86 -8.41 -2.02
C LEU A 101 2.99 -8.24 -3.03
N ILE A 102 2.73 -8.51 -4.31
CA ILE A 102 3.72 -8.32 -5.37
C ILE A 102 4.07 -6.85 -5.52
N GLY A 103 3.06 -5.96 -5.54
CA GLY A 103 3.28 -4.52 -5.56
C GLY A 103 4.10 -4.04 -4.36
N LEU A 104 3.85 -4.59 -3.17
CA LEU A 104 4.57 -4.25 -1.94
C LEU A 104 6.03 -4.71 -2.01
N ALA A 105 6.31 -5.91 -2.51
CA ALA A 105 7.67 -6.41 -2.68
C ALA A 105 8.49 -5.50 -3.62
N ILE A 106 7.91 -5.05 -4.73
CA ILE A 106 8.54 -4.11 -5.66
C ILE A 106 8.82 -2.77 -4.96
N ALA A 107 7.86 -2.27 -4.18
CA ALA A 107 7.99 -1.01 -3.47
C ALA A 107 9.09 -1.05 -2.40
N ILE A 108 9.18 -2.15 -1.65
CA ILE A 108 10.23 -2.42 -0.65
C ILE A 108 11.60 -2.46 -1.31
N TYR A 109 11.71 -3.06 -2.50
CA TYR A 109 12.96 -3.06 -3.26
C TYR A 109 13.31 -1.67 -3.79
N HIS A 110 12.33 -0.89 -4.24
CA HIS A 110 12.57 0.41 -4.86
C HIS A 110 12.95 1.50 -3.84
N TYR A 111 12.43 1.44 -2.61
CA TYR A 111 12.74 2.40 -1.55
C TYR A 111 14.26 2.58 -1.26
N PRO A 112 15.05 1.51 -0.99
CA PRO A 112 16.49 1.65 -0.77
C PRO A 112 17.23 2.13 -2.02
N VAL A 113 16.79 1.73 -3.23
CA VAL A 113 17.40 2.18 -4.50
C VAL A 113 17.37 3.70 -4.62
N GLN A 114 16.28 4.36 -4.20
CA GLN A 114 16.20 5.82 -4.16
C GLN A 114 16.98 6.46 -2.99
N LEU A 115 17.15 5.74 -1.89
CA LEU A 115 17.80 6.26 -0.70
C LEU A 115 19.33 6.25 -0.82
N THR A 116 19.90 5.15 -1.33
CA THR A 116 21.35 4.95 -1.42
C THR A 116 21.95 5.43 -2.74
N ALA A 117 21.11 5.89 -3.68
CA ALA A 117 21.50 6.13 -5.07
C ALA A 117 22.31 4.95 -5.65
N MET A 118 22.06 3.73 -5.16
CA MET A 118 22.67 2.53 -5.71
C MET A 118 22.25 2.46 -7.16
N THR A 119 23.24 2.61 -8.04
CA THR A 119 23.07 2.70 -9.49
C THR A 119 22.18 1.56 -9.96
N SER A 120 20.90 1.83 -10.20
CA SER A 120 20.06 0.90 -10.95
C SER A 120 20.64 0.88 -12.36
N SER A 121 21.27 -0.23 -12.73
CA SER A 121 22.07 -0.46 -13.94
C SER A 121 21.27 -0.42 -15.25
N GLY A 122 20.20 0.35 -15.32
CA GLY A 122 19.37 0.52 -16.50
C GLY A 122 19.54 1.92 -17.09
N CYS A 123 20.61 2.14 -17.87
CA CYS A 123 20.61 3.20 -18.88
C CYS A 123 19.46 2.91 -19.86
N SER A 124 18.32 3.56 -19.67
CA SER A 124 17.18 3.45 -20.58
C SER A 124 17.09 4.74 -21.38
N ALA A 125 17.22 4.65 -22.70
CA ALA A 125 17.12 5.82 -23.60
C ALA A 125 15.73 6.49 -23.58
N VAL A 126 14.71 5.81 -23.04
CA VAL A 126 13.30 6.24 -23.05
C VAL A 126 12.72 6.44 -21.64
N ALA A 127 13.39 5.92 -20.59
CA ALA A 127 12.83 5.91 -19.23
C ALA A 127 13.82 6.52 -18.23
N THR A 128 13.32 7.38 -17.35
CA THR A 128 14.10 7.98 -16.28
C THR A 128 14.73 6.92 -15.38
N SER A 129 15.93 7.20 -14.90
CA SER A 129 16.66 6.31 -13.99
C SER A 129 15.89 6.13 -12.66
N CYS A 130 15.94 4.93 -12.08
CA CYS A 130 15.09 4.57 -10.93
C CYS A 130 15.60 5.16 -9.60
N ASP A 131 16.82 5.67 -9.58
CA ASP A 131 17.49 6.39 -8.49
C ASP A 131 17.05 7.86 -8.39
N MET A 132 16.49 8.42 -9.48
CA MET A 132 15.97 9.79 -9.47
C MET A 132 14.86 9.95 -8.45
N THR A 133 15.06 10.87 -7.51
CA THR A 133 14.12 11.17 -6.43
C THR A 133 13.44 12.51 -6.71
N TYR A 134 12.24 12.48 -7.29
CA TYR A 134 11.45 13.69 -7.57
C TYR A 134 10.95 14.38 -6.30
N THR A 135 10.59 13.60 -5.28
CA THR A 135 10.12 14.11 -3.98
C THR A 135 10.91 13.50 -2.86
N ARG A 136 11.46 14.37 -2.01
CA ARG A 136 12.02 13.99 -0.72
C ARG A 136 11.39 14.88 0.36
N MET A 137 10.08 14.75 0.53
CA MET A 137 9.38 15.51 1.56
C MET A 137 9.85 15.01 2.93
N TYR A 138 10.21 15.93 3.84
CA TYR A 138 10.81 15.62 5.15
C TYR A 138 12.11 14.79 5.12
N GLY A 139 12.81 14.68 3.99
CA GLY A 139 14.09 13.96 3.92
C GLY A 139 13.99 12.44 3.71
N TYR A 140 12.80 11.82 3.89
CA TYR A 140 12.60 10.37 3.78
C TYR A 140 11.34 9.94 3.02
N ILE A 141 10.35 10.82 2.83
CA ILE A 141 9.11 10.47 2.14
C ILE A 141 9.36 10.53 0.63
N THR A 142 9.50 9.34 0.05
CA THR A 142 9.61 9.13 -1.39
C THR A 142 8.34 8.46 -1.94
N VAL A 143 8.17 8.47 -3.25
CA VAL A 143 7.03 7.83 -3.93
C VAL A 143 6.90 6.34 -3.57
N PRO A 144 7.98 5.53 -3.57
CA PRO A 144 7.92 4.13 -3.13
C PRO A 144 7.48 3.98 -1.67
N MET A 145 7.89 4.90 -0.77
CA MET A 145 7.49 4.85 0.64
C MET A 145 5.98 5.07 0.80
N MET A 146 5.42 6.06 0.10
CA MET A 146 3.97 6.28 0.09
C MET A 146 3.22 5.03 -0.39
N ALA A 147 3.72 4.40 -1.44
CA ALA A 147 3.08 3.23 -2.00
C ALA A 147 3.25 1.95 -1.15
N ILE A 148 4.36 1.81 -0.41
CA ILE A 148 4.50 0.80 0.66
C ILE A 148 3.37 1.01 1.68
N THR A 149 3.15 2.25 2.15
CA THR A 149 2.11 2.51 3.15
C THR A 149 0.71 2.18 2.66
N SER A 150 0.35 2.56 1.43
CA SER A 150 -0.98 2.27 0.89
C SER A 150 -1.21 0.77 0.69
N LEU A 151 -0.24 0.06 0.10
CA LEU A 151 -0.36 -1.36 -0.20
C LEU A 151 -0.43 -2.21 1.06
N SER A 152 0.36 -1.89 2.09
CA SER A 152 0.26 -2.62 3.35
C SER A 152 -1.03 -2.32 4.10
N THR A 153 -1.57 -1.10 4.00
CA THR A 153 -2.90 -0.81 4.56
C THR A 153 -3.99 -1.62 3.86
N VAL A 154 -3.94 -1.74 2.52
CA VAL A 154 -4.87 -2.59 1.77
C VAL A 154 -4.75 -4.06 2.20
N ILE A 155 -3.52 -4.59 2.30
CA ILE A 155 -3.29 -5.97 2.78
C ILE A 155 -3.87 -6.17 4.18
N TYR A 156 -3.60 -5.24 5.10
CA TYR A 156 -4.11 -5.33 6.46
C TYR A 156 -5.64 -5.34 6.52
N LEU A 157 -6.31 -4.49 5.74
CA LEU A 157 -7.77 -4.45 5.65
C LEU A 157 -8.34 -5.72 5.02
N MET A 158 -7.70 -6.26 3.99
CA MET A 158 -8.12 -7.52 3.38
C MET A 158 -8.02 -8.69 4.37
N LEU A 159 -6.94 -8.77 5.14
CA LEU A 159 -6.74 -9.81 6.15
C LEU A 159 -7.70 -9.68 7.36
N LEU A 160 -8.21 -8.48 7.64
CA LEU A 160 -9.21 -8.27 8.69
C LEU A 160 -10.60 -8.78 8.29
N GLY A 161 -10.95 -8.71 7.00
CA GLY A 161 -12.25 -9.17 6.52
C GLY A 161 -12.30 -10.65 6.16
N ASP A 162 -11.19 -11.38 6.30
CA ASP A 162 -11.03 -12.78 5.89
C ASP A 162 -11.04 -13.68 7.13
N ASP A 163 -12.22 -13.83 7.75
CA ASP A 163 -12.40 -14.63 8.96
C ASP A 163 -12.09 -16.12 8.74
N ASP A 164 -12.02 -16.59 7.48
CA ASP A 164 -11.73 -17.98 7.10
C ASP A 164 -10.22 -18.32 7.11
N LEU A 165 -9.33 -17.32 7.24
CA LEU A 165 -7.87 -17.51 7.25
C LEU A 165 -7.23 -17.49 8.66
N MET A 166 -8.02 -17.25 9.73
CA MET A 166 -7.58 -17.16 11.13
C MET A 166 -7.92 -18.37 11.99
#